data_AF-A0A2R6S713-F1
#
_entry.id   AF-A0A2R6S713-F1
#
_cell.length_a   1.000
_cell.length_b   1.000
_cell.length_c   1.000
_cell.angle_alpha   90.00
_cell.angle_beta   90.00
_cell.angle_gamma   90.00
#
_symmetry.space_group_name_H-M   'P 1'
#
loop_
_entity.id
_entity.type
_entity.pdbx_description
1 polymer ?
#
loop_
_entity_poly.entity_id
_entity_poly.type
_entity_poly.pdbx_seq_one_letter_code
_entity_poly.pdbx_strand_id
1 'polypeptide(L)'
;MGLITLLRNVLGIPKAWQHHSHPPPASTSQRTAFSKPKIEVYGPMGIRSFVRSVFNLTHTRSADNYCVHELLMPGEVPSALCEPAETMHQNEEAGKNIFMDEDGFWREIMDHKMGSGGGHVIVDAGPIVHRDPCIGYVIREKPRQRELVGNDGAVTTKLIPRTIVILGDTSDPSALIPLIANQYDDPVSLLIHEATDAYIPSHIDKYGTTGRNRTEQSVKEKAIEKGHSTPAMAGLFAKQIGAERLVLNHIGSRFPAPPYPARSGGDKFRLACMDEIEKQATLAWDPPNGDKALASWDFCRVLIPANAPTYIAPAGDEDSSDTVDYGEDFIQLTATPSARADRSGVVAITHTHIEHRTAGDHRSYGRGHEPARSGYPSGSHQFYSPHLDHEGSARQKRENSGGQGSRGHRGGHGASGSRFSRGGPGGGQGQDKRQRREDY
;
A
#
# COMPACT_ATOMS: atom_id res chain seq x y z
N MET A 1 3.64 9.12 -0.50
CA MET A 1 4.96 9.70 -0.85
C MET A 1 5.52 8.95 -2.05
N GLY A 2 6.20 9.62 -2.98
CA GLY A 2 6.83 8.97 -4.14
C GLY A 2 8.21 8.36 -3.81
N LEU A 3 8.67 7.41 -4.63
CA LEU A 3 9.94 6.68 -4.47
C LEU A 3 11.15 7.60 -4.25
N ILE A 4 11.29 8.65 -5.07
CA ILE A 4 12.43 9.59 -4.98
C ILE A 4 12.45 10.30 -3.63
N THR A 5 11.29 10.74 -3.13
CA THR A 5 11.16 11.38 -1.82
C THR A 5 11.53 10.42 -0.68
N LEU A 6 11.11 9.15 -0.77
CA LEU A 6 11.49 8.12 0.18
C LEU A 6 13.01 7.91 0.20
N LEU A 7 13.62 7.68 -0.96
CA LEU A 7 15.06 7.48 -1.08
C LEU A 7 15.83 8.68 -0.52
N ARG A 8 15.38 9.90 -0.82
CA ARG A 8 16.05 11.11 -0.31
C ARG A 8 16.03 11.20 1.21
N ASN A 9 14.92 10.82 1.83
CA ASN A 9 14.77 10.87 3.29
C ASN A 9 15.55 9.75 4.00
N VAL A 10 15.63 8.55 3.40
CA VAL A 10 16.22 7.38 4.06
C VAL A 10 17.74 7.27 3.86
N LEU A 11 18.25 7.68 2.70
CA LEU A 11 19.68 7.58 2.38
C LEU A 11 20.55 8.65 3.07
N GLY A 12 19.93 9.57 3.81
CA GLY A 12 20.63 10.55 4.65
C GLY A 12 21.38 11.64 3.89
N ILE A 13 21.83 12.65 4.64
CA ILE A 13 22.60 13.78 4.12
C ILE A 13 24.09 13.41 4.16
N PRO A 14 24.85 13.55 3.05
CA PRO A 14 26.28 13.29 3.04
C PRO A 14 26.99 14.04 4.17
N LYS A 15 27.95 13.38 4.83
CA LYS A 15 28.81 14.09 5.79
C LYS A 15 29.55 15.21 5.04
N ALA A 16 29.60 16.40 5.63
CA ALA A 16 30.38 17.50 5.07
C ALA A 16 31.80 17.01 4.81
N TRP A 17 32.37 17.39 3.67
CA TRP A 17 33.77 17.14 3.36
C TRP A 17 34.59 17.64 4.54
N GLN A 18 35.17 16.72 5.31
CA GLN A 18 36.22 17.11 6.24
C GLN A 18 37.33 17.63 5.34
N HIS A 19 37.59 18.93 5.38
CA HIS A 19 38.77 19.52 4.77
C HIS A 19 40.00 18.84 5.38
N HIS A 20 40.46 17.74 4.79
CA HIS A 20 41.80 17.27 5.02
C HIS A 20 42.71 18.33 4.42
N SER A 21 43.58 18.92 5.23
CA SER A 21 44.52 19.99 4.88
C SER A 21 45.64 19.51 3.94
N HIS A 22 45.40 18.47 3.16
CA HIS A 22 46.35 17.88 2.22
C HIS A 22 45.70 17.77 0.84
N PRO A 23 46.45 18.09 -0.24
CA PRO A 23 45.96 17.85 -1.58
C PRO A 23 45.59 16.36 -1.70
N PRO A 24 44.46 16.02 -2.34
CA PRO A 24 44.10 14.63 -2.53
C PRO A 24 45.23 13.94 -3.29
N PRO A 25 45.67 12.74 -2.88
CA PRO A 25 46.57 11.95 -3.72
C PRO A 25 45.90 11.80 -5.09
N ALA A 26 46.67 12.02 -6.15
CA ALA A 26 46.25 11.72 -7.51
C ALA A 26 46.12 10.19 -7.65
N SER A 27 45.02 9.64 -7.15
CA SER A 27 44.65 8.24 -7.27
C SER A 27 43.16 8.13 -7.54
N THR A 28 42.86 7.85 -8.81
CA THR A 28 41.87 6.89 -9.29
C THR A 28 40.82 6.47 -8.25
N SER A 29 39.59 6.94 -8.44
CA SER A 29 38.34 6.25 -8.09
C SER A 29 38.42 5.29 -6.89
N GLN A 30 38.75 5.78 -5.71
CA GLN A 30 38.52 5.03 -4.47
C GLN A 30 37.04 5.17 -4.09
N ARG A 31 36.16 4.48 -4.85
CA ARG A 31 34.88 4.01 -4.32
C ARG A 31 35.25 3.12 -3.13
N THR A 32 35.16 3.66 -1.91
CA THR A 32 35.44 2.93 -0.67
C THR A 32 34.67 1.62 -0.68
N ALA A 33 35.34 0.50 -0.40
CA ALA A 33 34.79 -0.86 -0.42
C ALA A 33 33.31 -0.87 0.03
N PHE A 34 32.43 -1.23 -0.89
CA PHE A 34 31.00 -0.94 -0.77
C PHE A 34 30.40 -1.65 0.45
N SER A 35 29.87 -0.87 1.38
CA SER A 35 28.89 -1.38 2.33
C SER A 35 27.67 -1.89 1.54
N LYS A 36 27.07 -3.00 1.98
CA LYS A 36 25.78 -3.48 1.45
C LYS A 36 24.81 -2.30 1.25
N PRO A 37 24.11 -2.18 0.10
CA PRO A 37 23.19 -1.08 -0.14
C PRO A 37 22.17 -0.98 1.01
N LYS A 38 21.90 0.23 1.47
CA LYS A 38 20.94 0.46 2.56
C LYS A 38 19.52 0.21 2.10
N ILE A 39 19.24 0.51 0.84
CA ILE A 39 17.93 0.31 0.20
C ILE A 39 18.11 -0.43 -1.11
N GLU A 40 17.37 -1.52 -1.26
CA GLU A 40 17.25 -2.29 -2.49
C GLU A 40 15.87 -2.00 -3.09
N VAL A 41 15.82 -1.52 -4.33
CA VAL A 41 14.57 -1.23 -5.05
C VAL A 41 14.31 -2.35 -6.04
N TYR A 42 13.12 -2.94 -6.00
CA TYR A 42 12.67 -3.95 -6.97
C TYR A 42 11.48 -3.39 -7.74
N GLY A 43 11.49 -3.50 -9.07
CA GLY A 43 10.41 -2.98 -9.90
C GLY A 43 10.58 -3.30 -11.37
N PRO A 44 9.63 -2.87 -12.22
CA PRO A 44 9.65 -3.15 -13.65
C PRO A 44 10.84 -2.48 -14.36
N MET A 45 11.14 -2.95 -15.57
CA MET A 45 12.09 -2.30 -16.48
C MET A 45 11.82 -0.79 -16.58
N GLY A 46 12.87 0.03 -16.42
CA GLY A 46 12.82 1.49 -16.52
C GLY A 46 13.04 2.19 -15.18
N ILE A 47 12.74 1.53 -14.05
CA ILE A 47 12.87 2.12 -12.72
C ILE A 47 14.34 2.47 -12.39
N ARG A 48 15.32 1.70 -12.88
CA ARG A 48 16.73 2.01 -12.68
C ARG A 48 17.13 3.30 -13.39
N SER A 49 16.83 3.37 -14.69
CA SER A 49 17.08 4.58 -15.49
C SER A 49 16.36 5.80 -14.92
N PHE A 50 15.12 5.64 -14.45
CA PHE A 50 14.35 6.70 -13.81
C PHE A 50 15.03 7.25 -12.55
N VAL A 51 15.36 6.39 -11.57
CA VAL A 51 15.99 6.82 -10.31
C VAL A 51 17.35 7.45 -10.59
N ARG A 52 18.18 6.81 -11.42
CA ARG A 52 19.51 7.31 -11.81
C ARG A 52 19.43 8.68 -12.47
N SER A 53 18.52 8.85 -13.43
CA SER A 53 18.35 10.11 -14.16
C SER A 53 17.91 11.23 -13.24
N VAL A 54 16.92 11.00 -12.37
CA VAL A 54 16.48 12.01 -11.40
C VAL A 54 17.60 12.40 -10.45
N PHE A 55 18.35 11.43 -9.93
CA PHE A 55 19.47 11.71 -9.01
C PHE A 55 20.58 12.51 -9.68
N ASN A 56 20.96 12.15 -10.92
CA ASN A 56 21.95 12.88 -11.71
C ASN A 56 21.49 14.32 -12.01
N LEU A 57 20.28 14.49 -12.53
CA LEU A 57 19.74 15.81 -12.94
C LEU A 57 19.53 16.77 -11.76
N THR A 58 19.30 16.22 -10.57
CA THR A 58 19.11 17.02 -9.34
C THR A 58 20.40 17.14 -8.52
N HIS A 59 21.53 16.60 -9.00
CA HIS A 59 22.79 16.52 -8.26
C HIS A 59 22.61 15.92 -6.85
N THR A 60 21.69 14.96 -6.70
CA THR A 60 21.35 14.37 -5.40
C THR A 60 22.49 13.49 -4.92
N ARG A 61 23.15 13.88 -3.83
CA ARG A 61 24.15 13.07 -3.13
C ARG A 61 23.63 12.61 -1.78
N SER A 62 23.89 11.37 -1.41
CA SER A 62 23.41 10.75 -0.17
C SER A 62 24.54 10.21 0.71
N ALA A 63 24.26 10.00 2.00
CA ALA A 63 25.23 9.41 2.94
C ALA A 63 25.40 7.90 2.70
N ASP A 64 24.30 7.23 2.37
CA ASP A 64 24.24 5.80 2.11
C ASP A 64 23.93 5.51 0.65
N ASN A 65 24.20 4.28 0.22
CA ASN A 65 23.99 3.83 -1.15
C ASN A 65 22.71 3.02 -1.31
N TYR A 66 22.22 2.95 -2.53
CA TYR A 66 21.06 2.16 -2.95
C TYR A 66 21.40 1.29 -4.15
N CYS A 67 20.61 0.25 -4.42
CA CYS A 67 20.65 -0.46 -5.71
C CYS A 67 19.23 -0.65 -6.27
N VAL A 68 19.17 -0.93 -7.56
CA VAL A 68 17.91 -1.12 -8.28
C VAL A 68 17.93 -2.40 -9.10
N HIS A 69 17.07 -3.33 -8.72
CA HIS A 69 16.82 -4.59 -9.41
C HIS A 69 15.63 -4.42 -10.35
N GLU A 70 15.83 -4.76 -11.62
CA GLU A 70 14.76 -4.71 -12.63
C GLU A 70 14.20 -6.11 -12.85
N LEU A 71 12.88 -6.21 -12.77
CA LEU A 71 12.08 -7.38 -13.10
C LEU A 71 11.73 -7.28 -14.59
N LEU A 72 12.35 -8.13 -15.40
CA LEU A 72 12.31 -8.08 -16.86
C LEU A 72 11.33 -9.13 -17.39
N MET A 73 10.36 -8.67 -18.19
CA MET A 73 9.44 -9.53 -18.94
C MET A 73 10.15 -10.17 -20.15
N PRO A 74 9.55 -11.21 -20.77
CA PRO A 74 10.13 -11.84 -21.96
C PRO A 74 10.39 -10.82 -23.08
N GLY A 75 11.65 -10.79 -23.56
CA GLY A 75 12.10 -9.88 -24.62
C GLY A 75 12.54 -8.50 -24.15
N GLU A 76 12.36 -8.15 -22.87
CA GLU A 76 12.88 -6.89 -22.33
C GLU A 76 14.39 -6.94 -22.10
N VAL A 77 15.01 -5.77 -22.22
CA VAL A 77 16.41 -5.55 -21.88
C VAL A 77 16.52 -4.57 -20.71
N PRO A 78 17.56 -4.66 -19.87
CA PRO A 78 17.78 -3.72 -18.78
C PRO A 78 17.75 -2.26 -19.25
N SER A 79 17.09 -1.37 -18.50
CA SER A 79 16.92 0.03 -18.90
C SER A 79 18.20 0.86 -18.78
N ALA A 80 19.13 0.40 -17.95
CA ALA A 80 20.43 1.00 -17.76
C ALA A 80 21.45 -0.04 -17.31
N LEU A 81 22.72 0.16 -17.67
CA LEU A 81 23.81 -0.73 -17.31
C LEU A 81 24.05 -0.75 -15.78
N CYS A 82 24.39 -1.93 -15.26
CA CYS A 82 24.82 -2.12 -13.87
C CYS A 82 26.34 -2.08 -13.72
N GLU A 83 27.09 -2.06 -14.83
CA GLU A 83 28.54 -1.99 -14.91
C GLU A 83 28.96 -1.39 -16.27
N PRO A 84 30.14 -0.76 -16.39
CA PRO A 84 31.08 -0.51 -15.30
C PRO A 84 30.61 0.64 -14.39
N ALA A 85 31.13 0.71 -13.17
CA ALA A 85 30.71 1.66 -12.13
C ALA A 85 30.70 3.15 -12.56
N GLU A 86 31.49 3.53 -13.56
CA GLU A 86 31.54 4.89 -14.12
C GLU A 86 30.23 5.30 -14.82
N THR A 87 29.42 4.32 -15.22
CA THR A 87 28.11 4.54 -15.87
C THR A 87 26.96 4.72 -14.88
N MET A 88 27.24 4.58 -13.57
CA MET A 88 26.26 4.58 -12.50
C MET A 88 26.31 5.88 -11.68
N HIS A 89 25.23 6.17 -10.97
CA HIS A 89 25.26 7.28 -10.03
C HIS A 89 26.25 6.99 -8.87
N GLN A 90 26.91 8.01 -8.33
CA GLN A 90 27.95 7.84 -7.29
C GLN A 90 27.47 7.14 -6.00
N ASN A 91 26.16 7.21 -5.70
CA ASN A 91 25.52 6.53 -4.57
C ASN A 91 24.73 5.28 -4.98
N GLU A 92 24.89 4.82 -6.22
CA GLU A 92 24.25 3.61 -6.75
C GLU A 92 25.24 2.44 -6.72
N GLU A 93 24.77 1.31 -6.21
CA GLU A 93 25.41 -0.01 -6.28
C GLU A 93 24.81 -0.85 -7.40
N ALA A 94 25.59 -1.84 -7.87
CA ALA A 94 25.17 -2.72 -8.94
C ALA A 94 23.93 -3.52 -8.50
N GLY A 95 22.82 -3.28 -9.20
CA GLY A 95 21.60 -4.06 -9.03
C GLY A 95 21.62 -5.35 -9.85
N LYS A 96 20.49 -6.05 -9.89
CA LYS A 96 20.30 -7.28 -10.67
C LYS A 96 19.34 -7.05 -11.84
N ASN A 97 19.55 -7.77 -12.93
CA ASN A 97 18.60 -7.91 -14.02
C ASN A 97 17.93 -9.27 -13.83
N ILE A 98 16.71 -9.28 -13.33
CA ILE A 98 16.00 -10.49 -12.93
C ILE A 98 15.01 -10.82 -14.04
N PHE A 99 15.33 -11.86 -14.81
CA PHE A 99 14.47 -12.32 -15.89
C PHE A 99 13.37 -13.22 -15.34
N MET A 100 12.19 -13.10 -15.95
CA MET A 100 11.07 -14.00 -15.69
C MET A 100 11.47 -15.45 -16.03
N ASP A 101 11.04 -16.39 -15.20
CA ASP A 101 11.24 -17.82 -15.43
C ASP A 101 10.29 -18.37 -16.52
N GLU A 102 10.42 -19.67 -16.81
CA GLU A 102 9.62 -20.36 -17.82
C GLU A 102 8.12 -20.42 -17.45
N ASP A 103 7.78 -20.32 -16.17
CA ASP A 103 6.41 -20.34 -15.66
C ASP A 103 5.76 -18.94 -15.67
N GLY A 104 6.51 -17.89 -16.02
CA GLY A 104 6.00 -16.53 -16.07
C GLY A 104 6.13 -15.74 -14.77
N PHE A 105 7.04 -16.13 -13.86
CA PHE A 105 7.22 -15.48 -12.57
C PHE A 105 8.66 -15.03 -12.32
N TRP A 106 8.84 -14.10 -11.37
CA TRP A 106 10.14 -13.79 -10.79
C TRP A 106 10.20 -14.39 -9.39
N ARG A 107 10.89 -15.52 -9.25
CA ARG A 107 10.98 -16.25 -7.98
C ARG A 107 12.22 -15.87 -7.19
N GLU A 108 12.10 -15.91 -5.88
CA GLU A 108 13.17 -15.66 -4.91
C GLU A 108 13.95 -14.37 -5.22
N ILE A 109 13.23 -13.31 -5.63
CA ILE A 109 13.85 -12.01 -5.97
C ILE A 109 14.57 -11.42 -4.76
N MET A 110 14.11 -11.77 -3.56
CA MET A 110 14.76 -11.48 -2.30
C MET A 110 14.65 -12.70 -1.37
N ASP A 111 15.77 -13.04 -0.73
CA ASP A 111 15.86 -13.99 0.39
C ASP A 111 16.60 -13.31 1.55
N HIS A 112 15.88 -13.08 2.65
CA HIS A 112 16.42 -12.42 3.84
C HIS A 112 16.27 -13.28 5.10
N LYS A 113 17.38 -13.56 5.76
CA LYS A 113 17.40 -14.26 7.05
C LYS A 113 16.73 -13.41 8.14
N MET A 114 15.72 -13.98 8.79
CA MET A 114 15.05 -13.39 9.95
C MET A 114 15.79 -13.72 11.25
N GLY A 115 16.37 -12.70 11.86
CA GLY A 115 16.87 -12.74 13.24
C GLY A 115 17.79 -13.93 13.56
N SER A 116 17.87 -14.27 14.86
CA SER A 116 18.69 -15.38 15.36
C SER A 116 18.05 -16.76 15.18
N GLY A 117 16.72 -16.82 15.00
CA GLY A 117 15.96 -18.08 14.87
C GLY A 117 16.22 -18.85 13.56
N GLY A 118 16.87 -18.23 12.58
CA GLY A 118 17.31 -18.90 11.35
C GLY A 118 16.21 -19.17 10.32
N GLY A 119 15.02 -18.60 10.49
CA GLY A 119 14.01 -18.51 9.43
C GLY A 119 14.39 -17.46 8.39
N HIS A 120 13.68 -17.45 7.27
CA HIS A 120 13.91 -16.56 6.13
C HIS A 120 12.59 -15.89 5.69
N VAL A 121 12.69 -14.74 5.03
CA VAL A 121 11.60 -14.14 4.23
C VAL A 121 12.00 -14.27 2.77
N ILE A 122 11.13 -14.88 1.99
CA ILE A 122 11.28 -15.01 0.54
C ILE A 122 10.24 -14.11 -0.12
N VAL A 123 10.64 -13.42 -1.17
CA VAL A 123 9.73 -12.65 -2.01
C VAL A 123 9.76 -13.19 -3.42
N ASP A 124 8.58 -13.47 -3.97
CA ASP A 124 8.36 -13.68 -5.38
C ASP A 124 7.50 -12.54 -5.95
N ALA A 125 7.48 -12.44 -7.27
CA ALA A 125 6.64 -11.51 -7.99
C ALA A 125 6.06 -12.15 -9.27
N GLY A 126 4.95 -11.62 -9.74
CA GLY A 126 4.34 -12.04 -11.01
C GLY A 126 3.52 -10.91 -11.66
N PRO A 127 3.27 -11.01 -12.97
CA PRO A 127 2.49 -10.03 -13.70
C PRO A 127 1.02 -10.07 -13.29
N ILE A 128 0.38 -8.90 -13.31
CA ILE A 128 -1.07 -8.73 -13.08
C ILE A 128 -1.65 -7.82 -14.16
N VAL A 129 -2.95 -7.96 -14.45
CA VAL A 129 -3.59 -7.22 -15.56
C VAL A 129 -3.83 -5.77 -15.16
N HIS A 130 -3.21 -4.84 -15.86
CA HIS A 130 -3.44 -3.40 -15.76
C HIS A 130 -3.24 -2.74 -17.14
N ARG A 131 -3.46 -1.42 -17.27
CA ARG A 131 -3.23 -0.70 -18.54
C ARG A 131 -1.76 -0.67 -18.94
N ASP A 132 -0.89 -0.57 -17.96
CA ASP A 132 0.56 -0.62 -18.08
C ASP A 132 1.07 -1.88 -17.35
N PRO A 133 2.28 -2.39 -17.66
CA PRO A 133 2.86 -3.51 -16.94
C PRO A 133 2.85 -3.28 -15.42
N CYS A 134 2.16 -4.16 -14.71
CA CYS A 134 1.99 -4.07 -13.27
C CYS A 134 2.31 -5.42 -12.62
N ILE A 135 2.72 -5.37 -11.35
CA ILE A 135 3.34 -6.49 -10.65
C ILE A 135 2.63 -6.71 -9.31
N GLY A 136 2.34 -7.97 -9.00
CA GLY A 136 1.96 -8.43 -7.66
C GLY A 136 3.13 -9.12 -6.98
N TYR A 137 3.26 -8.95 -5.67
CA TYR A 137 4.31 -9.53 -4.84
C TYR A 137 3.74 -10.54 -3.85
N VAL A 138 4.42 -11.68 -3.69
CA VAL A 138 4.10 -12.73 -2.72
C VAL A 138 5.25 -12.84 -1.74
N ILE A 139 4.99 -12.52 -0.48
CA ILE A 139 5.98 -12.50 0.61
C ILE A 139 5.70 -13.69 1.52
N ARG A 140 6.64 -14.62 1.64
CA ARG A 140 6.48 -15.83 2.46
C ARG A 140 7.52 -15.88 3.56
N GLU A 141 7.04 -16.20 4.75
CA GLU A 141 7.89 -16.69 5.83
C GLU A 141 8.32 -18.13 5.50
N LYS A 142 9.63 -18.40 5.62
CA LYS A 142 10.21 -19.74 5.47
C LYS A 142 10.89 -20.11 6.78
N PRO A 143 10.21 -20.84 7.69
CA PRO A 143 10.83 -21.26 8.93
C PRO A 143 11.98 -22.23 8.64
N ARG A 144 13.00 -22.23 9.51
CA ARG A 144 14.15 -23.15 9.40
C ARG A 144 13.71 -24.62 9.34
N GLN A 145 12.67 -24.93 10.11
CA GLN A 145 12.08 -26.25 10.20
C GLN A 145 10.56 -26.08 10.26
N ARG A 146 9.82 -26.79 9.41
CA ARG A 146 8.35 -26.74 9.35
C ARG A 146 7.69 -27.74 10.30
N GLU A 147 8.41 -28.79 10.67
CA GLU A 147 7.89 -29.91 11.45
C GLU A 147 8.72 -30.06 12.72
N LEU A 148 8.11 -29.87 13.88
CA LEU A 148 8.75 -30.18 15.15
C LEU A 148 8.52 -31.65 15.47
N VAL A 149 9.57 -32.31 15.91
CA VAL A 149 9.64 -33.74 16.11
C VAL A 149 9.76 -34.04 17.61
N GLY A 150 9.00 -35.01 18.08
CA GLY A 150 9.04 -35.52 19.44
C GLY A 150 10.29 -36.36 19.71
N ASN A 151 10.44 -36.81 20.95
CA ASN A 151 11.60 -37.61 21.37
C ASN A 151 11.67 -38.97 20.65
N ASP A 152 10.54 -39.48 20.17
CA ASP A 152 10.36 -40.72 19.43
C ASP A 152 10.64 -40.58 17.92
N GLY A 153 10.97 -39.37 17.45
CA GLY A 153 11.18 -39.12 16.03
C GLY A 153 9.89 -38.85 15.25
N ALA A 154 8.72 -38.87 15.89
CA ALA A 154 7.45 -38.56 15.24
C ALA A 154 7.20 -37.05 15.15
N VAL A 155 6.59 -36.58 14.05
CA VAL A 155 6.19 -35.18 13.92
C VAL A 155 5.04 -34.90 14.89
N THR A 156 5.27 -34.03 15.87
CA THR A 156 4.26 -33.65 16.86
C THR A 156 3.56 -32.35 16.48
N THR A 157 4.21 -31.50 15.68
CA THR A 157 3.69 -30.16 15.39
C THR A 157 4.13 -29.67 14.03
N LYS A 158 3.17 -29.17 13.24
CA LYS A 158 3.42 -28.47 11.97
C LYS A 158 3.29 -26.97 12.16
N LEU A 159 4.33 -26.24 11.80
CA LEU A 159 4.34 -24.78 11.77
C LEU A 159 3.75 -24.29 10.46
N ILE A 160 2.81 -23.36 10.56
CA ILE A 160 2.16 -22.72 9.41
C ILE A 160 2.81 -21.35 9.21
N PRO A 161 3.61 -21.13 8.15
CA PRO A 161 4.22 -19.84 7.89
C PRO A 161 3.18 -18.81 7.44
N ARG A 162 3.49 -17.53 7.67
CA ARG A 162 2.70 -16.43 7.13
C ARG A 162 2.99 -16.20 5.65
N THR A 163 1.93 -15.90 4.91
CA THR A 163 2.00 -15.45 3.52
C THR A 163 1.28 -14.11 3.38
N ILE A 164 1.93 -13.13 2.78
CA ILE A 164 1.36 -11.81 2.48
C ILE A 164 1.38 -11.61 0.97
N VAL A 165 0.23 -11.27 0.39
CA VAL A 165 0.12 -10.92 -1.02
C VAL A 165 -0.16 -9.43 -1.12
N ILE A 166 0.66 -8.71 -1.87
CA ILE A 166 0.51 -7.27 -2.12
C ILE A 166 0.42 -7.06 -3.62
N LEU A 167 -0.73 -6.57 -4.07
CA LEU A 167 -0.95 -6.28 -5.49
C LEU A 167 -0.71 -4.80 -5.78
N GLY A 168 -0.12 -4.52 -6.93
CA GLY A 168 -0.28 -3.21 -7.56
C GLY A 168 -1.68 -3.01 -8.12
N ASP A 169 -1.85 -1.94 -8.91
CA ASP A 169 -3.12 -1.68 -9.60
C ASP A 169 -3.43 -2.82 -10.57
N THR A 170 -4.67 -3.29 -10.58
CA THR A 170 -5.11 -4.39 -11.41
C THR A 170 -6.62 -4.47 -11.59
N SER A 171 -7.05 -4.96 -12.75
CA SER A 171 -8.41 -5.45 -12.99
C SER A 171 -8.55 -6.97 -12.88
N ASP A 172 -7.43 -7.71 -12.91
CA ASP A 172 -7.41 -9.16 -12.79
C ASP A 172 -6.01 -9.68 -12.35
N PRO A 173 -5.88 -10.15 -11.10
CA PRO A 173 -4.64 -10.75 -10.59
C PRO A 173 -4.60 -12.29 -10.71
N SER A 174 -5.54 -12.92 -11.43
CA SER A 174 -5.66 -14.39 -11.47
C SER A 174 -4.41 -15.13 -11.97
N ALA A 175 -3.58 -14.47 -12.78
CA ALA A 175 -2.29 -15.01 -13.23
C ALA A 175 -1.32 -15.31 -12.07
N LEU A 176 -1.51 -14.68 -10.90
CA LEU A 176 -0.67 -14.87 -9.73
C LEU A 176 -1.06 -16.12 -8.91
N ILE A 177 -2.22 -16.72 -9.16
CA ILE A 177 -2.75 -17.85 -8.37
C ILE A 177 -1.79 -19.04 -8.32
N PRO A 178 -1.18 -19.51 -9.43
CA PRO A 178 -0.21 -20.61 -9.38
C PRO A 178 1.02 -20.29 -8.53
N LEU A 179 1.40 -19.02 -8.41
CA LEU A 179 2.50 -18.57 -7.55
C LEU A 179 2.08 -18.49 -6.08
N ILE A 180 0.83 -18.07 -5.80
CA ILE A 180 0.29 -17.98 -4.43
C ILE A 180 0.04 -19.37 -3.86
N ALA A 181 -0.50 -20.27 -4.67
CA ALA A 181 -0.76 -21.65 -4.30
C ALA A 181 0.53 -22.31 -3.80
N ASN A 182 0.48 -22.82 -2.58
CA ASN A 182 1.59 -23.55 -1.99
C ASN A 182 1.22 -25.03 -1.88
N GLN A 183 2.24 -25.88 -1.87
CA GLN A 183 2.06 -27.33 -1.78
C GLN A 183 1.47 -27.83 -0.46
N TYR A 184 1.31 -26.96 0.54
CA TYR A 184 0.90 -27.31 1.90
C TYR A 184 -0.52 -26.84 2.24
N ASP A 185 -1.24 -26.23 1.30
CA ASP A 185 -2.56 -25.61 1.50
C ASP A 185 -2.54 -24.59 2.67
N ASP A 186 -1.38 -23.96 2.92
CA ASP A 186 -1.27 -22.93 3.96
C ASP A 186 -2.14 -21.72 3.59
N PRO A 187 -2.81 -21.08 4.56
CA PRO A 187 -3.64 -19.90 4.30
C PRO A 187 -2.81 -18.69 3.88
N VAL A 188 -3.42 -17.82 3.08
CA VAL A 188 -2.87 -16.49 2.80
C VAL A 188 -3.23 -15.57 3.98
N SER A 189 -2.27 -15.31 4.87
CA SER A 189 -2.50 -14.54 6.10
C SER A 189 -3.00 -13.10 5.86
N LEU A 190 -2.62 -12.47 4.74
CA LEU A 190 -3.09 -11.15 4.34
C LEU A 190 -3.02 -10.95 2.82
N LEU A 191 -4.10 -10.44 2.24
CA LEU A 191 -4.15 -9.84 0.90
C LEU A 191 -4.32 -8.32 1.00
N ILE A 192 -3.46 -7.56 0.32
CA ILE A 192 -3.63 -6.14 0.02
C ILE A 192 -3.99 -6.01 -1.45
N HIS A 193 -5.20 -5.52 -1.73
CA HIS A 193 -5.76 -5.41 -3.08
C HIS A 193 -6.25 -3.98 -3.33
N GLU A 194 -6.11 -3.48 -4.57
CA GLU A 194 -6.71 -2.19 -4.93
C GLU A 194 -8.25 -2.25 -4.99
N ALA A 195 -8.91 -1.14 -4.68
CA ALA A 195 -10.35 -0.97 -4.88
C ALA A 195 -10.64 0.46 -5.35
N THR A 196 -10.14 0.80 -6.54
CA THR A 196 -10.14 2.16 -7.07
C THR A 196 -11.55 2.74 -7.23
N ASP A 197 -12.53 1.92 -7.61
CA ASP A 197 -13.90 2.40 -7.82
C ASP A 197 -14.97 1.51 -7.17
N ALA A 198 -16.02 2.14 -6.65
CA ALA A 198 -17.11 1.46 -5.96
C ALA A 198 -18.47 2.04 -6.35
N TYR A 199 -19.50 1.19 -6.35
CA TYR A 199 -20.87 1.63 -6.48
C TYR A 199 -21.42 1.97 -5.10
N ILE A 200 -21.87 3.21 -4.88
CA ILE A 200 -22.51 3.60 -3.63
C ILE A 200 -24.03 3.65 -3.85
N PRO A 201 -24.83 2.84 -3.13
CA PRO A 201 -26.28 2.81 -3.28
C PRO A 201 -26.95 4.15 -2.97
N SER A 202 -28.11 4.39 -3.58
CA SER A 202 -28.86 5.66 -3.46
C SER A 202 -29.32 6.00 -2.04
N HIS A 203 -29.47 5.01 -1.16
CA HIS A 203 -29.81 5.28 0.25
C HIS A 203 -28.65 5.91 1.03
N ILE A 204 -27.41 5.73 0.56
CA ILE A 204 -26.19 6.38 1.07
C ILE A 204 -25.89 7.64 0.24
N ASP A 205 -25.81 7.51 -1.09
CA ASP A 205 -25.52 8.59 -2.03
C ASP A 205 -26.78 9.18 -2.68
N LYS A 206 -27.61 9.81 -1.85
CA LYS A 206 -28.92 10.38 -2.26
C LYS A 206 -28.82 11.41 -3.39
N TYR A 207 -27.69 12.10 -3.49
CA TYR A 207 -27.50 13.22 -4.43
C TYR A 207 -26.60 12.85 -5.61
N GLY A 208 -26.10 11.62 -5.67
CA GLY A 208 -25.15 11.19 -6.71
C GLY A 208 -23.81 11.93 -6.64
N THR A 209 -23.33 12.24 -5.43
CA THR A 209 -22.04 12.87 -5.16
C THR A 209 -20.88 11.98 -5.63
N THR A 210 -21.03 10.66 -5.52
CA THR A 210 -20.11 9.68 -6.10
C THR A 210 -20.41 9.38 -7.57
N GLY A 211 -21.24 10.21 -8.22
CA GLY A 211 -21.54 10.13 -9.64
C GLY A 211 -22.97 9.64 -9.90
N ARG A 212 -23.60 10.25 -10.90
CA ARG A 212 -25.01 10.02 -11.25
C ARG A 212 -25.15 8.85 -12.23
N ASN A 213 -26.33 8.22 -12.21
CA ASN A 213 -26.70 7.14 -13.14
C ASN A 213 -25.72 5.95 -13.15
N ARG A 214 -25.09 5.68 -11.99
CA ARG A 214 -24.19 4.55 -11.82
C ARG A 214 -24.99 3.33 -11.35
N THR A 215 -24.63 2.17 -11.86
CA THR A 215 -25.06 0.85 -11.39
C THR A 215 -23.81 0.04 -11.04
N GLU A 216 -23.95 -0.98 -10.20
CA GLU A 216 -22.85 -1.90 -9.86
C GLU A 216 -22.14 -2.42 -11.11
N GLN A 217 -22.91 -2.87 -12.11
CA GLN A 217 -22.40 -3.35 -13.39
C GLN A 217 -21.59 -2.28 -14.15
N SER A 218 -22.13 -1.07 -14.31
CA SER A 218 -21.42 0.00 -15.03
C SER A 218 -20.12 0.43 -14.34
N VAL A 219 -20.08 0.38 -13.00
CA VAL A 219 -18.87 0.68 -12.23
C VAL A 219 -17.82 -0.40 -12.43
N LYS A 220 -18.23 -1.67 -12.35
CA LYS A 220 -17.35 -2.81 -12.61
C LYS A 220 -16.75 -2.77 -14.02
N GLU A 221 -17.57 -2.58 -15.04
CA GLU A 221 -17.12 -2.46 -16.43
C GLU A 221 -16.12 -1.31 -16.60
N LYS A 222 -16.41 -0.14 -16.01
CA LYS A 222 -15.52 1.02 -16.11
C LYS A 222 -14.22 0.85 -15.34
N ALA A 223 -14.24 0.12 -14.22
CA ALA A 223 -13.03 -0.24 -13.47
C ALA A 223 -12.15 -1.14 -14.34
N ILE A 224 -12.71 -2.22 -14.90
CA ILE A 224 -11.99 -3.15 -15.79
C ILE A 224 -11.42 -2.45 -17.02
N GLU A 225 -12.21 -1.59 -17.69
CA GLU A 225 -11.77 -0.80 -18.85
C GLU A 225 -10.53 0.05 -18.53
N LYS A 226 -10.42 0.54 -17.29
CA LYS A 226 -9.28 1.33 -16.81
C LYS A 226 -8.16 0.50 -16.18
N GLY A 227 -8.25 -0.82 -16.20
CA GLY A 227 -7.29 -1.72 -15.58
C GLY A 227 -7.34 -1.73 -14.04
N HIS A 228 -8.50 -1.41 -13.45
CA HIS A 228 -8.69 -1.33 -12.00
C HIS A 228 -9.78 -2.28 -11.50
N SER A 229 -9.89 -2.36 -10.17
CA SER A 229 -10.84 -3.25 -9.49
C SER A 229 -11.88 -2.51 -8.65
N THR A 230 -12.99 -3.21 -8.41
CA THR A 230 -13.99 -2.82 -7.41
C THR A 230 -13.79 -3.58 -6.10
N PRO A 231 -14.40 -3.15 -4.97
CA PRO A 231 -14.31 -3.89 -3.71
C PRO A 231 -14.79 -5.34 -3.84
N ALA A 232 -15.87 -5.58 -4.61
CA ALA A 232 -16.37 -6.93 -4.85
C ALA A 232 -15.36 -7.80 -5.63
N MET A 233 -14.63 -7.24 -6.60
CA MET A 233 -13.57 -7.96 -7.32
C MET A 233 -12.42 -8.35 -6.38
N ALA A 234 -11.99 -7.42 -5.52
CA ALA A 234 -10.99 -7.69 -4.49
C ALA A 234 -11.44 -8.80 -3.52
N GLY A 235 -12.71 -8.77 -3.10
CA GLY A 235 -13.30 -9.80 -2.25
C GLY A 235 -13.35 -11.18 -2.92
N LEU A 236 -13.77 -11.25 -4.18
CA LEU A 236 -13.79 -12.50 -4.94
C LEU A 236 -12.39 -13.12 -5.06
N PHE A 237 -11.38 -12.30 -5.34
CA PHE A 237 -9.99 -12.80 -5.40
C PHE A 237 -9.49 -13.25 -4.02
N ALA A 238 -9.81 -12.51 -2.94
CA ALA A 238 -9.48 -12.91 -1.58
C ALA A 238 -10.07 -14.28 -1.23
N LYS A 239 -11.32 -14.53 -1.63
CA LYS A 239 -11.98 -15.84 -1.48
C LYS A 239 -11.25 -16.93 -2.25
N GLN A 240 -10.90 -16.63 -3.50
CA GLN A 240 -10.26 -17.59 -4.42
C GLN A 240 -8.88 -18.05 -3.94
N ILE A 241 -8.11 -17.19 -3.28
CA ILE A 241 -6.77 -17.54 -2.77
C ILE A 241 -6.76 -17.99 -1.31
N GLY A 242 -7.94 -18.15 -0.68
CA GLY A 242 -8.03 -18.53 0.74
C GLY A 242 -7.41 -17.51 1.69
N ALA A 243 -7.61 -16.21 1.43
CA ALA A 243 -7.09 -15.16 2.31
C ALA A 243 -7.85 -15.12 3.65
N GLU A 244 -7.11 -14.99 4.75
CA GLU A 244 -7.65 -14.80 6.10
C GLU A 244 -7.97 -13.34 6.40
N ARG A 245 -7.31 -12.40 5.71
CA ARG A 245 -7.51 -10.95 5.87
C ARG A 245 -7.47 -10.27 4.52
N LEU A 246 -8.39 -9.34 4.31
CA LEU A 246 -8.44 -8.48 3.13
C LEU A 246 -8.32 -7.02 3.52
N VAL A 247 -7.30 -6.35 2.98
CA VAL A 247 -7.12 -4.90 3.07
C VAL A 247 -7.29 -4.29 1.69
N LEU A 248 -8.20 -3.34 1.58
CA LEU A 248 -8.42 -2.56 0.37
C LEU A 248 -7.52 -1.32 0.41
N ASN A 249 -6.80 -1.07 -0.68
CA ASN A 249 -5.94 0.10 -0.86
C ASN A 249 -6.28 0.82 -2.18
N HIS A 250 -5.58 1.92 -2.47
CA HIS A 250 -5.73 2.71 -3.68
C HIS A 250 -7.18 3.14 -3.93
N ILE A 251 -7.85 3.60 -2.87
CA ILE A 251 -9.25 4.04 -2.96
C ILE A 251 -9.35 5.33 -3.77
N GLY A 252 -10.24 5.34 -4.77
CA GLY A 252 -10.38 6.47 -5.68
C GLY A 252 -10.74 7.77 -4.95
N SER A 253 -10.19 8.90 -5.42
CA SER A 253 -10.38 10.24 -4.83
C SER A 253 -11.83 10.71 -4.73
N ARG A 254 -12.74 10.04 -5.45
CA ARG A 254 -14.19 10.20 -5.35
C ARG A 254 -14.74 9.81 -3.97
N PHE A 255 -14.03 8.96 -3.23
CA PHE A 255 -14.34 8.54 -1.86
C PHE A 255 -13.29 9.16 -0.92
N PRO A 256 -13.38 10.47 -0.63
CA PRO A 256 -12.40 11.13 0.22
C PRO A 256 -12.40 10.54 1.63
N ALA A 257 -11.21 10.45 2.23
CA ALA A 257 -11.03 9.91 3.56
C ALA A 257 -11.96 10.60 4.59
N PRO A 258 -12.67 9.82 5.43
CA PRO A 258 -13.47 10.37 6.51
C PRO A 258 -12.57 10.88 7.66
N PRO A 259 -12.91 12.01 8.30
CA PRO A 259 -12.24 12.42 9.53
C PRO A 259 -12.75 11.59 10.71
N TYR A 260 -11.88 11.34 11.69
CA TYR A 260 -12.26 10.72 12.96
C TYR A 260 -12.02 11.68 14.13
N PRO A 261 -13.04 12.01 14.95
CA PRO A 261 -14.45 11.62 14.82
C PRO A 261 -15.17 12.43 13.72
N ALA A 262 -16.27 11.89 13.17
CA ALA A 262 -17.14 12.61 12.24
C ALA A 262 -17.95 13.70 12.95
N ARG A 263 -17.90 14.92 12.42
CA ARG A 263 -18.52 16.12 13.02
C ARG A 263 -19.61 16.74 12.16
N SER A 264 -19.61 16.47 10.85
CA SER A 264 -20.57 17.02 9.89
C SER A 264 -21.39 15.94 9.18
N GLY A 265 -22.48 16.34 8.52
CA GLY A 265 -23.22 15.43 7.63
C GLY A 265 -22.37 14.89 6.49
N GLY A 266 -21.44 15.69 5.96
CA GLY A 266 -20.48 15.25 4.95
C GLY A 266 -19.48 14.22 5.49
N ASP A 267 -19.09 14.31 6.76
CA ASP A 267 -18.22 13.33 7.40
C ASP A 267 -18.93 11.99 7.58
N LYS A 268 -20.20 12.03 8.01
CA LYS A 268 -21.04 10.83 8.13
C LYS A 268 -21.27 10.15 6.77
N PHE A 269 -21.43 10.94 5.71
CA PHE A 269 -21.51 10.43 4.35
C PHE A 269 -20.20 9.72 3.93
N ARG A 270 -19.04 10.35 4.17
CA ARG A 270 -17.73 9.74 3.88
C ARG A 270 -17.52 8.43 4.63
N LEU A 271 -17.88 8.37 5.92
CA LEU A 271 -17.84 7.14 6.69
C LEU A 271 -18.75 6.07 6.08
N ALA A 272 -20.02 6.41 5.77
CA ALA A 272 -20.95 5.48 5.17
C ALA A 272 -20.48 4.95 3.79
N CYS A 273 -19.77 5.77 3.00
CA CYS A 273 -19.14 5.30 1.76
C CYS A 273 -18.04 4.27 2.03
N MET A 274 -17.19 4.49 3.02
CA MET A 274 -16.13 3.52 3.39
C MET A 274 -16.72 2.25 3.97
N ASP A 275 -17.74 2.36 4.84
CA ASP A 275 -18.45 1.20 5.39
C ASP A 275 -19.08 0.34 4.28
N GLU A 276 -19.63 0.98 3.23
CA GLU A 276 -20.21 0.27 2.09
C GLU A 276 -19.14 -0.36 1.19
N ILE A 277 -18.00 0.30 1.00
CA ILE A 277 -16.83 -0.26 0.30
C ILE A 277 -16.33 -1.54 1.00
N GLU A 278 -16.13 -1.47 2.32
CA GLU A 278 -15.71 -2.61 3.14
C GLU A 278 -16.75 -3.73 3.09
N LYS A 279 -18.04 -3.39 3.18
CA LYS A 279 -19.14 -4.35 3.12
C LYS A 279 -19.20 -5.08 1.79
N GLN A 280 -19.05 -4.39 0.65
CA GLN A 280 -19.06 -5.04 -0.67
C GLN A 280 -17.94 -6.07 -0.80
N ALA A 281 -16.72 -5.70 -0.38
CA ALA A 281 -15.60 -6.63 -0.36
C ALA A 281 -15.82 -7.79 0.60
N THR A 282 -16.31 -7.52 1.81
CA THR A 282 -16.58 -8.54 2.83
C THR A 282 -17.61 -9.57 2.36
N LEU A 283 -18.70 -9.12 1.71
CA LEU A 283 -19.74 -10.01 1.18
C LEU A 283 -19.23 -10.90 0.05
N ALA A 284 -18.38 -10.36 -0.83
CA ALA A 284 -17.78 -11.13 -1.92
C ALA A 284 -16.69 -12.10 -1.43
N TRP A 285 -15.93 -11.68 -0.41
CA TRP A 285 -14.88 -12.46 0.22
C TRP A 285 -15.43 -13.63 1.04
N ASP A 286 -16.52 -13.42 1.79
CA ASP A 286 -17.14 -14.44 2.64
C ASP A 286 -16.10 -15.07 3.60
N PRO A 287 -15.50 -14.25 4.49
CA PRO A 287 -14.32 -14.64 5.24
C PRO A 287 -14.59 -15.83 6.16
N PRO A 288 -13.68 -16.82 6.20
CA PRO A 288 -13.88 -18.07 6.94
C PRO A 288 -14.00 -17.87 8.46
N ASN A 289 -13.45 -16.77 8.98
CA ASN A 289 -13.45 -16.41 10.39
C ASN A 289 -14.51 -15.36 10.76
N GLY A 290 -15.34 -14.91 9.80
CA GLY A 290 -16.33 -13.86 10.02
C GLY A 290 -15.75 -12.45 10.18
N ASP A 291 -14.48 -12.23 9.80
CA ASP A 291 -13.85 -10.91 9.79
C ASP A 291 -14.52 -9.95 8.77
N LYS A 292 -13.99 -8.74 8.67
CA LYS A 292 -14.40 -7.75 7.67
C LYS A 292 -13.19 -7.27 6.88
N ALA A 293 -13.41 -6.97 5.61
CA ALA A 293 -12.43 -6.26 4.80
C ALA A 293 -12.17 -4.87 5.41
N LEU A 294 -10.92 -4.41 5.35
CA LEU A 294 -10.50 -3.12 5.88
C LEU A 294 -10.15 -2.16 4.74
N ALA A 295 -10.85 -1.04 4.62
CA ALA A 295 -10.42 0.04 3.75
C ALA A 295 -9.26 0.78 4.43
N SER A 296 -8.05 0.63 3.91
CA SER A 296 -6.86 1.27 4.48
C SER A 296 -6.91 2.80 4.38
N TRP A 297 -6.22 3.44 5.31
CA TRP A 297 -5.98 4.88 5.33
C TRP A 297 -4.50 5.15 5.59
N ASP A 298 -4.07 6.39 5.38
CA ASP A 298 -2.69 6.79 5.65
C ASP A 298 -2.30 6.48 7.10
N PHE A 299 -1.15 5.84 7.28
CA PHE A 299 -0.64 5.35 8.57
C PHE A 299 -1.44 4.20 9.21
N CYS A 300 -2.38 3.59 8.49
CA CYS A 300 -3.04 2.35 8.92
C CYS A 300 -1.99 1.26 9.24
N ARG A 301 -2.23 0.50 10.31
CA ARG A 301 -1.37 -0.60 10.76
C ARG A 301 -2.20 -1.85 10.90
N VAL A 302 -1.76 -2.92 10.24
CA VAL A 302 -2.38 -4.23 10.32
C VAL A 302 -1.39 -5.18 10.97
N LEU A 303 -1.77 -5.77 12.10
CA LEU A 303 -0.97 -6.78 12.79
C LEU A 303 -1.35 -8.16 12.26
N ILE A 304 -0.35 -8.90 11.77
CA ILE A 304 -0.51 -10.28 11.33
C ILE A 304 0.08 -11.20 12.41
N PRO A 305 -0.75 -11.85 13.24
CA PRO A 305 -0.27 -12.78 14.25
C PRO A 305 0.40 -13.99 13.58
N ALA A 306 1.21 -14.72 14.34
CA ALA A 306 1.67 -16.03 13.89
C ALA A 306 0.47 -16.97 13.74
N ASN A 307 0.47 -17.78 12.68
CA ASN A 307 -0.57 -18.79 12.49
C ASN A 307 -0.47 -19.84 13.61
N ALA A 308 -1.62 -20.35 14.06
CA ALA A 308 -1.64 -21.40 15.06
C ALA A 308 -0.98 -22.66 14.49
N PRO A 309 -0.07 -23.32 15.24
CA PRO A 309 0.52 -24.56 14.77
C PRO A 309 -0.51 -25.70 14.78
N THR A 310 -0.38 -26.64 13.86
CA THR A 310 -1.20 -27.85 13.85
C THR A 310 -0.53 -28.93 14.70
N TYR A 311 -1.18 -29.34 15.78
CA TYR A 311 -0.70 -30.46 16.61
C TYR A 311 -1.12 -31.79 15.99
N ILE A 312 -0.18 -32.72 15.89
CA ILE A 312 -0.45 -34.09 15.44
C ILE A 312 -0.44 -34.97 16.69
N ALA A 313 -1.60 -35.55 17.01
CA ALA A 313 -1.68 -36.52 18.09
C ALA A 313 -0.78 -37.73 17.72
N PRO A 314 0.01 -38.26 18.66
CA PRO A 314 0.69 -39.53 18.44
C PRO A 314 -0.37 -40.57 18.08
N ALA A 315 -0.06 -41.45 17.12
CA ALA A 315 -0.91 -42.58 16.81
C ALA A 315 -1.05 -43.42 18.09
N GLY A 316 -2.18 -43.28 18.77
CA GLY A 316 -2.53 -44.17 19.86
C GLY A 316 -2.79 -45.55 19.26
N ASP A 317 -2.28 -46.59 19.91
CA ASP A 317 -2.64 -47.96 19.60
C ASP A 317 -4.17 -48.09 19.63
N GLU A 318 -4.80 -48.14 18.46
CA GLU A 318 -6.18 -48.58 18.29
C GLU A 318 -6.24 -50.10 18.54
N ASP A 319 -5.90 -50.54 19.76
CA ASP A 319 -6.20 -51.88 20.23
C ASP A 319 -6.19 -51.94 21.77
N SER A 320 -7.27 -51.48 22.39
CA SER A 320 -7.75 -52.07 23.65
C SER A 320 -9.22 -51.73 23.84
N SER A 321 -10.06 -52.64 23.38
CA SER A 321 -11.45 -52.72 23.80
C SER A 321 -11.54 -53.38 25.18
N ASP A 322 -10.94 -52.76 26.20
CA ASP A 322 -11.20 -53.17 27.59
C ASP A 322 -12.31 -52.30 28.17
N THR A 323 -13.52 -52.86 28.09
CA THR A 323 -14.66 -52.47 28.91
C THR A 323 -14.31 -52.74 30.37
N VAL A 324 -13.91 -51.70 31.10
CA VAL A 324 -13.79 -51.78 32.56
C VAL A 324 -15.08 -51.21 33.16
N ASP A 325 -15.98 -52.12 33.45
CA ASP A 325 -17.17 -51.93 34.29
C ASP A 325 -16.74 -51.51 35.70
N TYR A 326 -17.09 -50.30 36.11
CA TYR A 326 -17.13 -49.92 37.51
C TYR A 326 -18.57 -49.60 37.87
N GLY A 327 -19.21 -50.59 38.49
CA GLY A 327 -20.55 -50.51 39.04
C GLY A 327 -20.70 -49.42 40.10
N GLU A 328 -21.95 -49.02 40.25
CA GLU A 328 -22.43 -48.02 41.20
C GLU A 328 -22.19 -48.44 42.66
N ASP A 329 -21.69 -47.50 43.49
CA ASP A 329 -22.33 -47.16 44.77
C ASP A 329 -21.72 -45.89 45.42
N PHE A 330 -22.58 -44.87 45.55
CA PHE A 330 -22.73 -43.85 46.61
C PHE A 330 -21.60 -42.83 46.95
N ILE A 331 -21.74 -41.52 46.64
CA ILE A 331 -22.49 -40.40 47.33
C ILE A 331 -21.66 -39.77 48.49
N GLN A 332 -21.48 -38.45 48.74
CA GLN A 332 -22.09 -37.16 48.37
C GLN A 332 -21.14 -36.02 48.84
N LEU A 333 -21.20 -34.82 48.23
CA LEU A 333 -21.49 -33.54 48.95
C LEU A 333 -21.56 -32.32 48.00
N THR A 334 -22.81 -31.94 47.69
CA THR A 334 -23.41 -30.58 47.61
C THR A 334 -22.71 -29.49 46.77
N ALA A 335 -23.28 -29.04 45.63
CA ALA A 335 -24.37 -28.05 45.46
C ALA A 335 -23.95 -26.61 45.88
N THR A 336 -24.07 -25.53 45.09
CA THR A 336 -25.20 -25.08 44.24
C THR A 336 -24.81 -23.98 43.21
N PRO A 337 -25.71 -23.63 42.26
CA PRO A 337 -25.49 -22.76 41.09
C PRO A 337 -26.11 -21.35 41.19
N SER A 338 -25.58 -20.37 40.45
CA SER A 338 -26.23 -19.09 40.06
C SER A 338 -25.28 -18.35 39.09
N ALA A 339 -25.61 -17.71 37.96
CA ALA A 339 -26.86 -17.29 37.34
C ALA A 339 -26.65 -17.14 35.81
N ARG A 340 -27.74 -17.24 35.04
CA ARG A 340 -27.85 -16.84 33.62
C ARG A 340 -27.60 -15.33 33.44
N ALA A 341 -26.83 -14.96 32.41
CA ALA A 341 -26.97 -13.70 31.65
C ALA A 341 -26.31 -13.95 30.26
N ASP A 342 -27.08 -14.21 29.22
CA ASP A 342 -27.64 -13.24 28.26
C ASP A 342 -26.68 -12.93 27.09
N ARG A 343 -27.28 -12.84 25.91
CA ARG A 343 -26.67 -12.69 24.59
C ARG A 343 -26.00 -11.31 24.46
N SER A 344 -24.78 -11.31 23.91
CA SER A 344 -24.17 -10.26 23.04
C SER A 344 -22.66 -10.13 23.32
N GLY A 345 -21.86 -10.92 22.60
CA GLY A 345 -20.40 -10.80 22.59
C GLY A 345 -19.93 -10.02 21.37
N VAL A 346 -20.07 -8.70 21.41
CA VAL A 346 -19.41 -7.78 20.48
C VAL A 346 -17.89 -7.91 20.70
N VAL A 347 -17.16 -8.39 19.69
CA VAL A 347 -15.69 -8.32 19.70
C VAL A 347 -15.31 -6.86 19.51
N ALA A 348 -14.79 -6.25 20.58
CA ALA A 348 -14.34 -4.88 20.59
C ALA A 348 -13.09 -4.72 19.72
N ILE A 349 -13.25 -4.05 18.58
CA ILE A 349 -12.13 -3.38 17.91
C ILE A 349 -11.73 -2.21 18.81
N THR A 350 -10.60 -2.33 19.50
CA THR A 350 -10.09 -1.25 20.33
C THR A 350 -9.59 -0.11 19.44
N HIS A 351 -10.40 0.95 19.32
CA HIS A 351 -9.91 2.27 18.92
C HIS A 351 -8.96 2.78 20.00
N THR A 352 -7.67 2.84 19.70
CA THR A 352 -6.68 3.50 20.55
C THR A 352 -6.96 4.99 20.63
N HIS A 353 -7.26 5.45 21.83
CA HIS A 353 -7.43 6.84 22.23
C HIS A 353 -6.09 7.59 22.10
N ILE A 354 -6.10 8.72 21.40
CA ILE A 354 -4.95 9.65 21.34
C ILE A 354 -4.95 10.48 22.63
N GLU A 355 -3.97 10.28 23.50
CA GLU A 355 -3.71 11.19 24.63
C GLU A 355 -2.65 12.22 24.25
N HIS A 356 -3.10 13.47 24.13
CA HIS A 356 -2.26 14.66 24.12
C HIS A 356 -1.76 14.95 25.55
N ARG A 357 -0.44 14.93 25.77
CA ARG A 357 0.16 15.50 26.98
C ARG A 357 0.32 17.01 26.82
N THR A 358 -0.53 17.76 27.50
CA THR A 358 -0.30 19.17 27.84
C THR A 358 0.59 19.24 29.08
N ALA A 359 1.70 19.98 28.98
CA ALA A 359 2.54 20.32 30.11
C ALA A 359 1.89 21.47 30.91
N GLY A 360 1.80 21.31 32.23
CA GLY A 360 1.22 22.31 33.14
C GLY A 360 1.43 21.95 34.61
N ASP A 361 2.52 22.48 35.14
CA ASP A 361 2.76 23.03 36.49
C ASP A 361 2.45 22.29 37.82
N HIS A 362 3.53 22.29 38.62
CA HIS A 362 3.66 22.71 40.02
C HIS A 362 3.60 21.72 41.22
N ARG A 363 4.75 21.75 41.94
CA ARG A 363 4.99 21.70 43.41
C ARG A 363 4.96 20.28 44.05
N SER A 364 5.88 19.87 44.93
CA SER A 364 6.89 20.58 45.73
C SER A 364 7.83 19.65 46.55
N TYR A 365 8.98 20.22 46.93
CA TYR A 365 9.85 19.99 48.13
C TYR A 365 10.74 18.75 48.29
N GLY A 366 12.05 19.01 48.44
CA GLY A 366 13.04 18.17 49.11
C GLY A 366 14.49 18.72 49.01
N ARG A 367 15.00 19.30 50.10
CA ARG A 367 16.39 19.79 50.36
C ARG A 367 17.46 18.74 49.97
N GLY A 368 18.73 19.05 49.65
CA GLY A 368 19.53 20.27 49.72
C GLY A 368 21.01 19.96 49.37
N HIS A 369 21.89 20.94 49.64
CA HIS A 369 23.36 20.97 49.54
C HIS A 369 24.04 21.36 48.21
N GLU A 370 24.34 22.67 48.13
CA GLU A 370 25.49 23.29 47.43
C GLU A 370 26.73 23.27 48.36
N PRO A 371 28.00 23.49 47.92
CA PRO A 371 28.42 24.68 47.15
C PRO A 371 29.61 24.54 46.14
N ALA A 372 29.75 25.50 45.21
CA ALA A 372 30.88 26.45 45.13
C ALA A 372 30.94 27.22 43.79
N ARG A 373 31.39 28.48 43.90
CA ARG A 373 31.31 29.61 42.94
C ARG A 373 32.51 29.69 41.98
N SER A 374 32.27 30.23 40.78
CA SER A 374 33.01 31.36 40.12
C SER A 374 32.47 31.51 38.69
N GLY A 375 32.27 32.65 38.04
CA GLY A 375 32.41 34.09 38.28
C GLY A 375 32.04 34.76 36.95
N TYR A 376 31.26 35.84 36.98
CA TYR A 376 30.94 36.69 35.80
C TYR A 376 32.13 37.60 35.45
N PRO A 377 32.17 38.17 34.23
CA PRO A 377 31.69 39.56 34.13
C PRO A 377 30.81 39.86 32.91
N SER A 378 30.05 40.94 33.08
CA SER A 378 29.08 41.57 32.19
C SER A 378 29.68 42.26 30.97
N GLY A 379 28.91 42.36 29.88
CA GLY A 379 29.14 43.30 28.79
C GLY A 379 27.84 43.64 28.07
N SER A 380 27.24 44.77 28.46
CA SER A 380 26.10 45.42 27.80
C SER A 380 26.55 46.17 26.55
N HIS A 381 25.86 46.04 25.41
CA HIS A 381 25.85 47.08 24.39
C HIS A 381 24.52 47.11 23.61
N GLN A 382 23.85 48.26 23.72
CA GLN A 382 22.70 48.71 22.94
C GLN A 382 23.14 49.25 21.57
N PHE A 383 22.25 49.04 20.59
CA PHE A 383 21.90 49.87 19.41
C PHE A 383 22.98 50.66 18.68
N TYR A 384 23.12 50.39 17.37
CA TYR A 384 23.17 51.43 16.32
C TYR A 384 22.76 50.83 14.96
N SER A 385 21.69 51.35 14.37
CA SER A 385 21.31 51.19 12.95
C SER A 385 21.73 52.45 12.19
N PRO A 386 22.06 52.36 10.89
CA PRO A 386 22.01 53.49 9.97
C PRO A 386 20.80 53.41 9.02
N HIS A 387 19.99 54.47 9.09
CA HIS A 387 19.19 55.15 8.04
C HIS A 387 20.03 55.43 6.76
N LEU A 388 19.58 55.64 5.52
CA LEU A 388 18.33 55.96 4.77
C LEU A 388 18.60 55.51 3.29
N ASP A 389 17.63 55.25 2.39
CA ASP A 389 16.83 56.26 1.67
C ASP A 389 15.57 55.67 1.00
N HIS A 390 14.61 56.58 0.84
CA HIS A 390 13.21 56.43 0.45
C HIS A 390 13.02 56.79 -1.04
N GLU A 391 12.20 56.01 -1.76
CA GLU A 391 11.28 56.42 -2.85
C GLU A 391 10.50 55.13 -3.21
N GLY A 392 9.17 54.99 -3.24
CA GLY A 392 8.06 55.93 -3.36
C GLY A 392 7.21 55.51 -4.58
N SER A 393 6.13 54.72 -4.40
CA SER A 393 4.83 54.93 -5.07
C SER A 393 3.81 53.77 -4.90
N ALA A 394 2.69 54.14 -4.26
CA ALA A 394 1.28 53.82 -4.52
C ALA A 394 0.75 52.36 -4.61
N ARG A 395 0.04 52.00 -3.52
CA ARG A 395 -1.13 51.11 -3.46
C ARG A 395 -2.28 51.59 -4.36
N GLN A 396 -3.05 50.67 -4.93
CA GLN A 396 -4.50 50.84 -5.04
C GLN A 396 -5.26 49.52 -4.84
N LYS A 397 -6.07 49.53 -3.79
CA LYS A 397 -7.07 48.55 -3.37
C LYS A 397 -8.42 49.08 -3.87
N ARG A 398 -9.28 48.26 -4.48
CA ARG A 398 -10.69 48.64 -4.70
C ARG A 398 -11.62 47.51 -4.29
N GLU A 399 -12.59 47.93 -3.48
CA GLU A 399 -13.68 47.15 -2.89
C GLU A 399 -14.94 47.24 -3.76
N ASN A 400 -15.71 46.15 -3.71
CA ASN A 400 -17.17 46.00 -3.64
C ASN A 400 -18.14 47.13 -4.06
N SER A 401 -19.06 46.77 -4.96
CA SER A 401 -20.51 47.11 -4.98
C SER A 401 -21.18 46.08 -5.92
N GLY A 402 -22.33 45.45 -5.68
CA GLY A 402 -23.55 45.85 -4.98
C GLY A 402 -24.61 46.24 -6.02
N GLY A 403 -25.57 45.36 -6.35
CA GLY A 403 -26.72 45.73 -7.21
C GLY A 403 -27.60 44.58 -7.71
N GLN A 404 -28.76 44.40 -7.04
CA GLN A 404 -29.90 43.62 -7.50
C GLN A 404 -30.62 44.31 -8.68
N GLY A 405 -31.29 43.55 -9.55
CA GLY A 405 -32.22 44.10 -10.54
C GLY A 405 -32.95 43.02 -11.36
N SER A 406 -34.22 42.82 -11.05
CA SER A 406 -35.14 41.86 -11.68
C SER A 406 -35.89 42.43 -12.90
N ARG A 407 -36.43 41.52 -13.73
CA ARG A 407 -37.63 41.59 -14.61
C ARG A 407 -37.53 42.16 -16.04
N GLY A 408 -38.22 41.44 -16.95
CA GLY A 408 -38.96 41.99 -18.10
C GLY A 408 -38.41 41.54 -19.47
N HIS A 409 -38.81 40.41 -20.08
CA HIS A 409 -40.02 40.12 -20.86
C HIS A 409 -40.19 40.85 -22.22
N ARG A 410 -40.63 40.05 -23.21
CA ARG A 410 -40.94 40.33 -24.65
C ARG A 410 -39.72 40.35 -25.58
N GLY A 411 -39.70 39.69 -26.74
CA GLY A 411 -40.73 38.95 -27.48
C GLY A 411 -40.46 39.13 -28.99
N GLY A 412 -40.79 38.12 -29.80
CA GLY A 412 -41.17 38.35 -31.21
C GLY A 412 -40.25 37.83 -32.32
N HIS A 413 -40.66 36.68 -32.88
CA HIS A 413 -40.94 36.42 -34.30
C HIS A 413 -39.92 36.62 -35.44
N GLY A 414 -39.93 35.62 -36.35
CA GLY A 414 -39.67 35.76 -37.80
C GLY A 414 -38.47 34.94 -38.28
N ALA A 415 -38.61 33.65 -38.63
CA ALA A 415 -39.18 33.09 -39.87
C ALA A 415 -38.39 33.42 -41.16
N SER A 416 -37.77 32.38 -41.71
CA SER A 416 -37.64 31.99 -43.13
C SER A 416 -37.10 32.98 -44.16
N GLY A 417 -36.09 32.56 -44.93
CA GLY A 417 -35.73 33.26 -46.17
C GLY A 417 -34.52 32.68 -46.88
N SER A 418 -34.76 31.81 -47.84
CA SER A 418 -33.80 31.06 -48.66
C SER A 418 -33.00 31.87 -49.69
N ARG A 419 -31.84 31.28 -50.08
CA ARG A 419 -31.41 30.94 -51.47
C ARG A 419 -30.31 31.76 -52.18
N PHE A 420 -29.44 30.97 -52.84
CA PHE A 420 -28.53 31.19 -53.98
C PHE A 420 -27.19 31.91 -53.68
N SER A 421 -26.03 31.51 -54.22
CA SER A 421 -25.75 30.67 -55.40
C SER A 421 -24.27 30.23 -55.50
N ARG A 422 -24.05 29.10 -56.20
CA ARG A 422 -22.86 28.68 -56.98
C ARG A 422 -21.56 28.35 -56.21
N GLY A 423 -20.85 27.24 -56.46
CA GLY A 423 -20.99 26.17 -57.44
C GLY A 423 -19.64 25.41 -57.56
N GLY A 424 -19.70 24.13 -57.93
CA GLY A 424 -18.58 23.40 -58.55
C GLY A 424 -18.04 22.17 -57.78
N PRO A 425 -17.64 21.09 -58.47
CA PRO A 425 -18.09 19.73 -58.11
C PRO A 425 -16.98 18.66 -58.02
N GLY A 426 -17.40 17.45 -57.57
CA GLY A 426 -16.83 16.15 -57.93
C GLY A 426 -15.96 15.53 -56.82
N GLY A 427 -16.20 14.32 -56.30
CA GLY A 427 -17.04 13.22 -56.77
C GLY A 427 -16.24 11.93 -56.67
N GLY A 428 -16.52 11.10 -55.67
CA GLY A 428 -15.87 9.80 -55.44
C GLY A 428 -16.78 8.86 -54.63
N GLN A 429 -17.76 8.27 -55.31
CA GLN A 429 -18.39 6.99 -54.94
C GLN A 429 -17.52 5.89 -55.58
N GLY A 430 -17.51 4.63 -55.16
CA GLY A 430 -18.31 3.87 -54.23
C GLY A 430 -17.76 2.44 -54.20
N GLN A 431 -18.10 1.73 -53.13
CA GLN A 431 -17.77 0.32 -52.92
C GLN A 431 -18.61 -0.58 -53.83
N ASP A 432 -18.03 -1.69 -54.30
CA ASP A 432 -18.82 -2.88 -54.62
C ASP A 432 -18.08 -4.19 -54.30
N LYS A 433 -18.89 -5.22 -54.04
CA LYS A 433 -18.61 -6.45 -53.28
C LYS A 433 -18.21 -7.67 -54.13
N ARG A 434 -17.65 -8.69 -53.42
CA ARG A 434 -17.56 -10.16 -53.73
C ARG A 434 -16.49 -10.53 -54.78
N GLN A 435 -15.70 -11.61 -54.66
CA GLN A 435 -16.04 -13.01 -54.39
C GLN A 435 -14.76 -13.89 -54.24
N ARG A 436 -14.85 -15.01 -53.48
CA ARG A 436 -14.10 -16.31 -53.53
C ARG A 436 -12.56 -16.34 -53.65
N ARG A 437 -11.84 -16.90 -52.65
CA ARG A 437 -11.33 -18.30 -52.56
C ARG A 437 -10.55 -18.77 -53.80
N GLU A 438 -9.24 -18.97 -53.64
CA GLU A 438 -8.49 -20.15 -54.12
C GLU A 438 -7.09 -20.20 -53.46
N ASP A 439 -6.60 -21.42 -53.33
CA ASP A 439 -5.49 -21.90 -52.51
C ASP A 439 -4.10 -21.49 -53.03
N TYR A 440 -3.13 -21.30 -52.13
CA TYR A 440 -1.81 -21.96 -52.05
C TYR A 440 -0.99 -21.43 -50.88
#